data_AF-A0A1V4SZJ0-F1
#
_entry.id   AF-A0A1V4SZJ0-F1
#
_cell.length_a   1.000
_cell.length_b   1.000
_cell.length_c   1.000
_cell.angle_alpha   90.00
_cell.angle_beta   90.00
_cell.angle_gamma   90.00
#
_symmetry.space_group_name_H-M   'P 1'
#
loop_
_entity.id
_entity.type
_entity.pdbx_description
1 polymer ?
#
loop_
_entity_poly.entity_id
_entity_poly.type
_entity_poly.pdbx_seq_one_letter_code
_entity_poly.pdbx_strand_id
1 'polypeptide(L)'
;TFNTPDDRVFVRTSGAFTDVRALEDMLISVNHRTFRLGDIAKIHRGYDDPPVTQMRANGHAVLGIGVTMQAGGDVIRLGKALDSQRAELQARLPAGLKLVQISSMPNTVKHSVDDFVEAVAEAVAIV
;
A
#
# COMPACT_ATOMS: atom_id res chain seq x y z
N THR A 1 5.01 11.31 -30.43
CA THR A 1 4.65 12.57 -31.09
C THR A 1 5.22 12.58 -32.49
N PHE A 2 4.41 12.86 -33.49
CA PHE A 2 4.80 13.01 -34.87
C PHE A 2 4.65 14.51 -35.22
N ASN A 3 5.69 15.12 -35.77
CA ASN A 3 5.66 16.53 -36.15
C ASN A 3 5.58 16.63 -37.68
N THR A 4 4.61 17.37 -38.19
CA THR A 4 4.57 17.83 -39.58
C THR A 4 5.10 19.28 -39.64
N PRO A 5 5.36 19.85 -40.83
CA PRO A 5 5.90 21.21 -40.95
C PRO A 5 5.05 22.29 -40.26
N ASP A 6 3.73 22.13 -40.26
CA ASP A 6 2.79 23.13 -39.73
C ASP A 6 2.08 22.67 -38.45
N ASP A 7 2.26 21.42 -38.02
CA ASP A 7 1.47 20.88 -36.93
C ASP A 7 2.18 19.82 -36.07
N ARG A 8 1.75 19.72 -34.81
CA ARG A 8 2.35 18.83 -33.81
C ARG A 8 1.32 17.84 -33.28
N VAL A 9 1.40 16.59 -33.73
CA VAL A 9 0.45 15.54 -33.34
C VAL A 9 1.03 14.66 -32.23
N PHE A 10 0.39 14.67 -31.06
CA PHE A 10 0.75 13.79 -29.94
C PHE A 10 0.18 12.38 -30.13
N VAL A 11 0.94 11.52 -30.81
CA VAL A 11 0.67 10.08 -30.85
C VAL A 11 1.16 9.43 -29.55
N ARG A 12 0.22 8.87 -28.76
CA ARG A 12 0.50 8.02 -27.60
C ARG A 12 0.06 6.61 -27.95
N THR A 13 1.00 5.69 -28.09
CA THR A 13 0.67 4.27 -28.20
C THR A 13 0.10 3.81 -26.86
N SER A 14 -0.95 2.99 -26.88
CA SER A 14 -1.66 2.57 -25.67
C SER A 14 -0.84 1.67 -24.74
N GLY A 15 0.40 1.31 -25.09
CA GLY A 15 1.27 0.50 -24.25
C GLY A 15 0.72 -0.90 -23.95
N ALA A 16 1.53 -1.71 -23.28
CA ALA A 16 1.30 -3.15 -23.09
C ALA A 16 0.06 -3.44 -22.24
N PHE A 17 -0.84 -4.24 -22.81
CA PHE A 17 -1.95 -5.00 -22.20
C PHE A 17 -2.61 -4.39 -20.95
N THR A 18 -3.81 -3.81 -21.13
CA THR A 18 -4.61 -3.23 -20.04
C THR A 18 -5.36 -4.27 -19.21
N ASP A 19 -5.61 -5.44 -19.77
CA ASP A 19 -6.36 -6.51 -19.13
C ASP A 19 -5.86 -7.90 -19.56
N VAL A 20 -6.41 -8.92 -18.91
CA VAL A 20 -6.08 -10.32 -19.19
C VAL A 20 -6.51 -10.73 -20.61
N ARG A 21 -7.60 -10.17 -21.13
CA ARG A 21 -8.11 -10.50 -22.48
C ARG A 21 -7.16 -10.02 -23.56
N ALA A 22 -6.56 -8.84 -23.38
CA ALA A 22 -5.56 -8.30 -24.29
C ALA A 22 -4.33 -9.22 -24.34
N LEU A 23 -3.96 -9.86 -23.23
CA LEU A 23 -2.91 -10.89 -23.21
C LEU A 23 -3.37 -12.17 -23.90
N GLU A 24 -4.62 -12.60 -23.71
CA GLU A 24 -5.19 -13.78 -24.37
C GLU A 24 -5.23 -13.61 -25.90
N ASP A 25 -5.57 -12.42 -26.39
CA ASP A 25 -5.63 -12.06 -27.80
C ASP A 25 -4.24 -11.82 -28.43
N MET A 26 -3.16 -11.88 -27.64
CA MET A 26 -1.82 -11.70 -28.15
C MET A 26 -1.49 -12.79 -29.18
N LEU A 27 -1.13 -12.35 -30.40
CA LEU A 27 -0.73 -13.25 -31.46
C LEU A 27 0.72 -13.70 -31.28
N ILE A 28 0.93 -15.01 -31.25
CA ILE A 28 2.25 -15.65 -31.19
C ILE A 28 2.45 -16.43 -32.48
N SER A 29 3.62 -16.23 -33.10
CA SER A 29 4.00 -16.96 -34.31
C SER A 29 5.04 -18.02 -33.96
N VAL A 30 4.73 -19.30 -34.21
CA VAL A 30 5.64 -20.43 -34.02
C VAL A 30 5.57 -21.31 -35.27
N ASN A 31 6.71 -21.69 -35.83
CA ASN A 31 6.79 -22.56 -37.01
C ASN A 31 5.89 -22.09 -38.17
N HIS A 32 5.93 -20.80 -38.51
CA HIS A 32 5.12 -20.17 -39.57
C HIS A 32 3.60 -20.25 -39.38
N ARG A 33 3.12 -20.54 -38.16
CA ARG A 33 1.70 -20.53 -37.82
C ARG A 33 1.46 -19.52 -36.70
N THR A 34 0.40 -18.74 -36.86
CA THR A 34 -0.01 -17.72 -35.87
C THR A 34 -1.17 -18.26 -35.04
N PHE A 35 -1.04 -18.17 -33.72
CA PHE A 35 -2.05 -18.56 -32.75
C PHE A 35 -2.25 -17.43 -31.75
N ARG A 36 -3.41 -17.40 -31.09
CA ARG A 36 -3.61 -16.53 -29.93
C ARG A 36 -3.00 -17.21 -28.71
N LEU A 37 -2.44 -16.43 -27.79
CA LEU A 37 -1.88 -16.98 -26.56
C LEU A 37 -2.95 -17.71 -25.73
N GLY A 38 -4.20 -17.23 -25.74
CA GLY A 38 -5.33 -17.88 -25.07
C GLY A 38 -5.69 -19.27 -25.63
N ASP A 39 -5.31 -19.58 -26.88
CA ASP A 39 -5.56 -20.91 -27.48
C ASP A 39 -4.60 -21.98 -26.94
N ILE A 40 -3.46 -21.56 -26.39
CA ILE A 40 -2.35 -22.45 -25.98
C ILE A 40 -2.01 -22.34 -24.49
N ALA A 41 -2.51 -21.32 -23.79
CA ALA A 41 -2.24 -21.09 -22.37
C ALA A 41 -3.48 -20.55 -21.64
N LYS A 42 -3.60 -20.89 -20.35
CA LYS A 42 -4.58 -20.26 -19.45
C LYS A 42 -3.94 -19.05 -18.79
N ILE A 43 -4.52 -17.88 -19.02
CA ILE A 43 -4.04 -16.64 -18.42
C ILE A 43 -5.04 -16.24 -17.35
N HIS A 44 -4.55 -16.01 -16.13
CA HIS A 44 -5.38 -15.50 -15.06
C HIS A 44 -4.58 -14.54 -14.20
N ARG A 45 -5.30 -13.59 -13.60
CA ARG A 45 -4.71 -12.75 -12.55
C ARG A 45 -4.68 -13.58 -11.27
N GLY A 46 -3.49 -13.81 -10.73
CA GLY A 46 -3.26 -14.57 -9.50
C GLY A 46 -2.28 -13.85 -8.58
N TYR A 47 -2.07 -14.46 -7.42
CA TYR A 47 -0.94 -14.13 -6.55
C TYR A 47 0.30 -14.90 -7.01
N ASP A 48 1.48 -14.46 -6.56
CA ASP A 48 2.71 -15.23 -6.75
C ASP A 48 2.59 -16.58 -6.02
N ASP A 49 2.88 -17.67 -6.74
CA ASP A 49 2.88 -19.04 -6.23
C ASP A 49 4.24 -19.70 -6.56
N PRO A 50 5.07 -20.05 -5.55
CA PRO A 50 4.80 -19.94 -4.11
C PRO A 50 4.84 -18.50 -3.58
N PRO A 51 4.10 -18.18 -2.49
CA PRO A 51 4.07 -16.84 -1.92
C PRO A 51 5.46 -16.40 -1.44
N VAL A 52 5.97 -15.30 -1.99
CA VAL A 52 7.32 -14.80 -1.67
C VAL A 52 7.38 -14.01 -0.37
N THR A 53 6.25 -13.44 0.08
CA THR A 53 6.18 -12.66 1.34
C THR A 53 4.80 -12.82 1.95
N GLN A 54 4.73 -13.38 3.17
CA GLN A 54 3.48 -13.54 3.92
C GLN A 54 3.65 -12.95 5.32
N MET A 55 2.84 -11.95 5.66
CA MET A 55 2.74 -11.45 7.03
C MET A 55 1.62 -12.19 7.77
N ARG A 56 1.86 -12.54 9.03
CA ARG A 56 0.85 -13.11 9.91
C ARG A 56 0.76 -12.32 11.20
N ALA A 57 -0.47 -12.17 11.70
CA ALA A 57 -0.73 -11.65 13.03
C ALA A 57 -1.73 -12.59 13.72
N ASN A 58 -1.41 -13.02 14.94
CA ASN A 58 -2.25 -13.92 15.74
C ASN A 58 -2.72 -15.16 14.95
N GLY A 59 -1.81 -15.80 14.20
CA GLY A 59 -2.10 -16.99 13.40
C GLY A 59 -2.85 -16.75 12.08
N HIS A 60 -3.34 -15.54 11.82
CA HIS A 60 -4.06 -15.20 10.59
C HIS A 60 -3.14 -14.51 9.58
N ALA A 61 -3.31 -14.78 8.28
CA ALA A 61 -2.63 -14.05 7.22
C ALA A 61 -3.18 -12.61 7.16
N VAL A 62 -2.30 -11.62 7.16
CA VAL A 62 -2.67 -10.20 7.19
C VAL A 62 -1.90 -9.41 6.15
N LEU A 63 -2.46 -8.26 5.76
CA LEU A 63 -1.75 -7.25 5.00
C LEU A 63 -1.15 -6.22 5.97
N GLY A 64 0.18 -6.15 6.02
CA GLY A 64 0.90 -5.16 6.80
C GLY A 64 0.97 -3.82 6.09
N ILE A 65 0.63 -2.74 6.80
CA ILE A 65 0.85 -1.37 6.33
C ILE A 65 1.80 -0.69 7.31
N GLY A 66 3.01 -0.36 6.84
CA GLY A 66 3.98 0.41 7.60
C GLY A 66 3.81 1.90 7.32
N VAL A 67 3.71 2.72 8.37
CA VAL A 67 3.70 4.18 8.26
C VAL A 67 4.95 4.71 8.93
N THR A 68 5.76 5.44 8.18
CA THR A 68 6.96 6.11 8.68
C THR A 68 6.78 7.62 8.63
N MET A 69 7.30 8.29 9.65
CA MET A 69 7.25 9.74 9.75
C MET A 69 8.29 10.37 8.82
N GLN A 70 7.91 11.47 8.16
CA GLN A 70 8.88 12.29 7.41
C GLN A 70 9.88 12.97 8.37
N ALA A 71 11.09 13.25 7.89
CA ALA A 71 12.12 13.90 8.68
C ALA A 71 11.64 15.27 9.22
N GLY A 72 11.86 15.51 10.52
CA GLY A 72 11.42 16.74 11.20
C GLY A 72 9.92 16.79 11.54
N GLY A 73 9.18 15.70 11.33
CA GLY A 73 7.76 15.62 11.69
C GLY A 73 7.51 15.50 13.20
N ASP A 74 6.31 15.87 13.62
CA ASP A 74 5.81 15.69 14.99
C ASP A 74 5.12 14.32 15.13
N VAL A 75 5.75 13.42 15.89
CA VAL A 75 5.29 12.05 16.12
C VAL A 75 3.99 11.97 16.90
N ILE A 76 3.73 12.93 17.80
CA ILE A 76 2.51 13.00 18.61
C ILE A 76 1.34 13.42 17.72
N ARG A 77 1.55 14.43 16.87
CA ARG A 77 0.55 14.86 15.89
C ARG A 77 0.25 13.76 14.88
N LEU A 78 1.28 13.04 14.42
CA LEU A 78 1.12 11.87 13.55
C LEU A 78 0.25 10.79 14.22
N GLY A 79 0.53 10.45 15.48
CA GLY A 79 -0.27 9.49 16.25
C GLY A 79 -1.76 9.86 16.28
N LYS A 80 -2.07 11.10 16.65
CA LYS A 80 -3.46 11.61 16.69
C LYS A 80 -4.15 11.54 15.31
N ALA A 81 -3.43 11.88 14.25
CA ALA A 81 -3.96 11.83 12.89
C ALA A 81 -4.20 10.39 12.41
N LEU A 82 -3.32 9.46 12.78
CA LEU A 82 -3.50 8.03 12.47
C LEU A 82 -4.70 7.43 13.20
N ASP A 83 -4.92 7.82 14.46
CA ASP A 83 -6.08 7.36 15.23
C ASP A 83 -7.41 7.82 14.61
N SER A 84 -7.48 9.08 14.17
CA SER A 84 -8.69 9.62 13.52
C SER A 84 -8.94 8.98 12.16
N GLN A 85 -7.90 8.85 11.33
CA GLN A 85 -7.99 8.18 10.03
C GLN A 85 -8.36 6.70 10.15
N ARG A 86 -7.81 6.01 11.16
CA ARG A 86 -8.19 4.62 11.44
C ARG A 86 -9.67 4.50 11.74
N ALA A 87 -10.23 5.39 12.57
CA ALA A 87 -11.65 5.36 12.91
C ALA A 87 -12.53 5.59 11.67
N GLU A 88 -12.17 6.54 10.81
CA GLU A 88 -12.88 6.80 9.55
C GLU A 88 -12.82 5.60 8.59
N LEU A 89 -11.61 5.04 8.39
CA LEU A 89 -11.41 3.89 7.51
C LEU A 89 -12.19 2.67 8.01
N GLN A 90 -12.18 2.42 9.33
CA GLN A 90 -12.87 1.29 9.91
C GLN A 90 -14.39 1.35 9.71
N ALA A 91 -14.98 2.55 9.64
CA ALA A 91 -16.39 2.73 9.31
C ALA A 91 -16.72 2.48 7.83
N ARG A 92 -15.73 2.61 6.94
CA ARG A 92 -15.89 2.45 5.48
C ARG A 92 -15.41 1.10 4.97
N LEU A 93 -14.91 0.23 5.85
CA LEU A 93 -14.43 -1.09 5.46
C LEU A 93 -15.58 -1.98 4.98
N PRO A 94 -15.39 -2.69 3.86
CA PRO A 94 -16.25 -3.80 3.46
C PRO A 94 -16.37 -4.87 4.55
N ALA A 95 -17.50 -5.57 4.55
CA ALA A 95 -17.73 -6.69 5.46
C ALA A 95 -16.60 -7.74 5.35
N GLY A 96 -16.13 -8.22 6.51
CA GLY A 96 -15.05 -9.21 6.60
C GLY A 96 -13.64 -8.62 6.73
N LEU A 97 -13.46 -7.31 6.56
CA LEU A 97 -12.18 -6.64 6.82
C LEU A 97 -12.15 -6.00 8.21
N LYS A 98 -11.02 -6.15 8.90
CA LYS A 98 -10.78 -5.52 10.20
C LYS A 98 -9.40 -4.87 10.20
N LEU A 99 -9.35 -3.58 10.53
CA LEU A 99 -8.09 -2.91 10.81
C LEU A 99 -7.67 -3.22 12.26
N VAL A 100 -6.43 -3.68 12.42
CA VAL A 100 -5.82 -3.96 13.73
C VAL A 100 -4.47 -3.28 13.79
N GLN A 101 -4.22 -2.55 14.87
CA GLN A 101 -2.92 -1.94 15.13
C GLN A 101 -1.99 -2.99 15.76
N ILE A 102 -0.89 -3.28 15.07
CA ILE A 102 0.10 -4.27 15.54
C ILE A 102 1.14 -3.61 16.45
N SER A 103 1.59 -2.41 16.13
CA SER A 103 2.52 -1.63 16.96
C SER A 103 2.33 -0.13 16.74
N SER A 104 2.56 0.67 17.79
CA SER A 104 2.56 2.13 17.73
C SER A 104 3.58 2.68 18.72
N MET A 105 4.67 3.26 18.21
CA MET A 105 5.65 3.99 19.04
C MET A 105 5.13 5.32 19.61
N PRO A 106 4.24 6.09 18.94
CA PRO A 106 3.76 7.38 19.47
C PRO A 106 3.17 7.30 20.89
N ASN A 107 2.47 6.21 21.22
CA ASN A 107 1.88 6.04 22.56
C ASN A 107 2.94 5.88 23.65
N THR A 108 4.01 5.14 23.36
CA THR A 108 5.12 4.96 24.31
C THR A 108 5.83 6.29 24.59
N VAL A 109 6.04 7.12 23.57
CA VAL A 109 6.71 8.43 23.73
C VAL A 109 5.85 9.40 24.55
N LYS A 110 4.52 9.41 24.34
CA LYS A 110 3.61 10.27 25.12
C LYS A 110 3.71 9.96 26.62
N HIS A 111 3.64 8.69 27.00
CA HIS A 111 3.74 8.30 28.41
C HIS A 111 5.05 8.78 29.05
N SER A 112 6.18 8.62 28.35
CA SER A 112 7.47 9.07 28.88
C SER A 112 7.57 10.59 29.08
N VAL A 113 6.86 11.40 28.29
CA VAL A 113 6.83 12.86 28.49
C VAL A 113 5.96 13.23 29.69
N ASP A 114 4.80 12.59 29.83
CA ASP A 114 3.89 12.83 30.95
C ASP A 114 4.59 12.48 32.28
N ASP A 115 5.26 11.32 32.36
CA ASP A 115 6.03 10.89 33.53
C ASP A 115 7.18 11.86 33.88
N PHE A 116 7.87 12.41 32.87
CA PHE A 116 8.94 13.38 33.08
C PHE A 116 8.40 14.70 33.66
N VAL A 117 7.29 15.20 33.12
CA VAL A 117 6.67 16.45 33.60
C VAL A 117 6.17 16.29 35.03
N GLU A 118 5.58 15.14 35.36
CA GLU A 118 5.16 14.82 36.73
C GLU A 118 6.35 14.81 37.70
N ALA A 119 7.43 14.09 37.36
CA ALA A 119 8.63 14.04 38.19
C ALA A 119 9.28 15.42 38.40
N VAL A 120 9.28 16.29 37.37
CA VAL A 120 9.77 17.67 37.49
C VAL A 120 8.87 18.50 38.41
N ALA A 121 7.55 18.34 38.30
CA ALA A 121 6.60 19.05 39.15
C ALA A 121 6.74 18.65 40.63
N GLU A 122 6.89 17.36 40.92
CA GLU A 122 7.18 16.87 42.27
C GLU A 122 8.48 17.45 42.83
N ALA A 123 9.55 17.45 42.03
CA ALA A 123 10.84 17.98 42.45
C ALA A 123 10.79 19.48 42.79
N VAL A 124 10.04 20.28 42.04
CA VAL A 124 9.85 21.71 42.33
C VAL A 124 8.97 21.92 43.56
N ALA A 125 7.96 21.09 43.78
CA ALA A 125 7.04 21.21 44.91
C ALA A 125 7.67 20.84 46.27
N ILE A 126 8.70 20.00 46.27
CA ILE A 126 9.43 19.59 47.49
C ILE A 126 10.43 20.68 47.96
N VAL A 127 10.85 21.57 47.06
CA VAL A 127 11.85 22.64 47.33
C VAL A 127 11.25 23.83 48.06
#